data_AF-A0A8C9KFP1-F1
#
_entry.id   AF-A0A8C9KFP1-F1
#
_cell.length_a   1.000
_cell.length_b   1.000
_cell.length_c   1.000
_cell.angle_alpha   90.00
_cell.angle_beta   90.00
_cell.angle_gamma   90.00
#
_symmetry.space_group_name_H-M   'P 1'
#
loop_
_entity.id
_entity.type
_entity.pdbx_description
1 polymer ?
#
loop_
_entity_poly.entity_id
_entity_poly.type
_entity_poly.pdbx_seq_one_letter_code
_entity_poly.pdbx_strand_id
1 'polypeptide(L)'
;MCDRNGGRRLRQWLIEQIDSNMYPGLIWENDEKSMFRIPWKHAGKQDYNQEVDASIFKAWAVFKGKFKEGDKAEPATWKTRLRCALNKSPDFEEVTDRSQLDISEPYKVYRIVPEEEQKCKYPLRVF
;
A
#
# COMPACT_ATOMS: atom_id res chain seq x y z
N MET A 1 -26.26 6.29 2.24
CA MET A 1 -25.73 5.61 3.44
C MET A 1 -24.22 5.70 3.39
N CYS A 2 -23.62 6.59 4.17
CA CYS A 2 -22.17 6.79 4.24
C CYS A 2 -21.71 6.40 5.64
N ASP A 3 -21.38 5.12 5.80
CA ASP A 3 -20.93 4.57 7.06
C ASP A 3 -19.64 5.24 7.53
N ARG A 4 -19.79 6.04 8.59
CA ARG A 4 -19.00 6.03 9.83
C ARG A 4 -17.77 5.12 9.76
N ASN A 5 -16.69 5.62 9.17
CA ASN A 5 -15.43 4.90 9.14
C ASN A 5 -14.37 5.65 9.94
N GLY A 6 -14.61 5.73 11.25
CA GLY A 6 -13.60 6.12 12.22
C GLY A 6 -12.55 5.02 12.33
N GLY A 7 -11.59 5.01 11.41
CA GLY A 7 -10.35 4.23 11.56
C GLY A 7 -10.29 2.88 10.86
N ARG A 8 -10.80 2.70 9.63
CA ARG A 8 -10.36 1.56 8.79
C ARG A 8 -8.83 1.58 8.71
N ARG A 9 -8.21 0.53 9.25
CA ARG A 9 -6.75 0.33 9.25
C ARG A 9 -6.27 0.24 7.80
N LEU A 10 -5.03 0.65 7.55
CA LEU A 10 -4.39 0.54 6.22
C LEU A 10 -4.57 -0.88 5.65
N ARG A 11 -4.45 -1.90 6.52
CA ARG A 11 -4.72 -3.31 6.23
C ARG A 11 -6.03 -3.52 5.46
N GLN A 12 -7.16 -3.16 6.06
CA GLN A 12 -8.46 -3.44 5.46
C GLN A 12 -8.67 -2.67 4.16
N TRP A 13 -8.30 -1.38 4.15
CA TRP A 13 -8.42 -0.58 2.94
C TRP A 13 -7.61 -1.17 1.78
N LEU A 14 -6.36 -1.57 2.05
CA LEU A 14 -5.48 -2.12 1.02
C LEU A 14 -6.00 -3.48 0.52
N ILE A 15 -6.50 -4.34 1.41
CA ILE A 15 -7.15 -5.60 1.04
C ILE A 15 -8.30 -5.33 0.05
N GLU A 16 -9.20 -4.38 0.37
CA GLU A 16 -10.30 -3.99 -0.50
C GLU A 16 -9.79 -3.49 -1.87
N GLN A 17 -8.68 -2.74 -1.90
CA GLN A 17 -8.11 -2.22 -3.15
C GLN A 17 -7.49 -3.32 -4.03
N ILE A 18 -6.82 -4.29 -3.41
CA ILE A 18 -6.24 -5.44 -4.12
C ILE A 18 -7.37 -6.30 -4.68
N ASP A 19 -8.39 -6.60 -3.86
CA ASP A 19 -9.55 -7.42 -4.25
C ASP A 19 -10.38 -6.79 -5.37
N SER A 20 -10.43 -5.46 -5.42
CA SER A 20 -11.11 -4.73 -6.48
C SER A 20 -10.44 -4.91 -7.85
N ASN A 21 -9.19 -5.39 -7.92
CA ASN A 21 -8.41 -5.56 -9.15
C ASN A 21 -8.37 -4.31 -10.06
N MET A 22 -8.56 -3.12 -9.47
CA MET A 22 -8.64 -1.84 -10.19
C MET A 22 -7.26 -1.29 -10.56
N TYR A 23 -6.20 -1.82 -9.95
CA TYR A 23 -4.86 -1.27 -10.03
C TYR A 23 -3.92 -2.31 -10.67
N PRO A 24 -3.39 -2.06 -11.87
CA PRO A 24 -2.55 -3.03 -12.56
C PRO A 24 -1.27 -3.27 -11.77
N GLY A 25 -0.91 -4.54 -11.61
CA GLY A 25 0.23 -4.97 -10.80
C GLY A 25 -0.04 -5.12 -9.30
N LEU A 26 -1.15 -4.58 -8.78
CA LEU A 26 -1.59 -4.79 -7.40
C LEU A 26 -2.48 -6.03 -7.32
N ILE A 27 -1.90 -7.18 -6.97
CA ILE A 27 -2.65 -8.45 -6.89
C ILE A 27 -2.23 -9.27 -5.66
N TRP A 28 -3.11 -10.20 -5.28
CA TRP A 28 -2.79 -11.25 -4.33
C TRP A 28 -1.78 -12.23 -4.94
N GLU A 29 -0.72 -12.52 -4.19
CA GLU A 29 0.25 -13.56 -4.54
C GLU A 29 -0.21 -14.94 -4.06
N ASN A 30 -1.10 -15.00 -3.06
CA ASN A 30 -1.67 -16.24 -2.53
C ASN A 30 -3.19 -16.16 -2.36
N ASP A 31 -3.85 -17.31 -2.44
CA ASP A 31 -5.31 -17.41 -2.32
C ASP A 31 -5.82 -17.05 -0.92
N GLU A 32 -4.99 -17.25 0.10
CA GLU A 32 -5.32 -16.94 1.50
C GLU A 32 -5.34 -15.41 1.78
N LYS A 33 -5.07 -14.57 0.77
CA LYS A 33 -5.03 -13.10 0.87
C LYS A 33 -4.14 -12.60 2.01
N SER A 34 -2.99 -13.24 2.15
CA SER A 34 -1.97 -12.94 3.17
C SER A 34 -0.73 -12.31 2.58
N MET A 35 -0.52 -12.37 1.27
CA MET A 35 0.62 -11.80 0.56
C MET A 35 0.15 -11.15 -0.72
N PHE A 36 0.62 -9.93 -0.96
CA PHE A 36 0.29 -9.18 -2.17
C PHE A 36 1.53 -8.50 -2.71
N ARG A 37 1.50 -8.18 -3.99
CA ARG A 37 2.55 -7.39 -4.64
C ARG A 37 2.02 -6.00 -5.00
N ILE A 38 2.84 -4.98 -4.83
CA ILE A 38 2.59 -3.60 -5.25
C ILE A 38 3.61 -3.22 -6.32
N PRO A 39 3.21 -2.68 -7.47
CA PRO A 39 4.14 -2.15 -8.46
C PRO A 39 4.91 -0.96 -7.87
N TRP A 40 6.24 -0.99 -7.98
CA TRP A 40 7.15 -0.02 -7.37
C TRP A 40 7.96 0.76 -8.41
N LYS A 41 7.32 1.14 -9.51
CA LYS A 41 7.96 1.89 -10.59
C LYS A 41 8.54 3.23 -10.09
N HIS A 42 9.75 3.55 -10.55
CA HIS A 42 10.42 4.79 -10.22
C HIS A 42 9.83 5.94 -11.04
N ALA A 43 9.44 7.03 -10.35
CA ALA A 43 8.82 8.20 -10.98
C ALA A 43 9.73 8.93 -11.98
N GLY A 44 11.04 8.64 -11.97
CA GLY A 44 12.02 9.18 -12.91
C GLY A 44 12.23 8.35 -14.18
N LYS A 45 11.56 7.19 -14.34
CA LYS A 45 11.60 6.43 -15.60
C LYS A 45 10.71 7.14 -16.64
N GLN A 46 11.17 7.22 -17.89
CA GLN A 46 10.41 7.84 -18.99
C GLN A 46 9.06 7.16 -19.25
N ASP A 47 8.95 5.88 -18.89
CA ASP A 47 7.74 5.06 -19.01
C ASP A 47 6.83 5.13 -17.74
N TYR A 48 7.13 6.04 -16.80
CA TYR A 48 6.30 6.20 -15.60
C TYR A 48 5.00 6.93 -15.93
N ASN A 49 3.87 6.24 -15.79
CA ASN A 49 2.56 6.84 -16.01
C ASN A 49 1.96 7.22 -14.67
N GLN A 50 1.93 8.51 -14.36
CA GLN A 50 1.38 9.01 -13.10
C GLN A 50 -0.07 8.59 -12.87
N GLU A 51 -0.89 8.50 -13.91
CA GLU A 51 -2.30 8.13 -13.76
C GLU A 51 -2.44 6.66 -13.35
N VAL A 52 -1.62 5.78 -13.94
CA VAL A 52 -1.66 4.34 -13.68
C VAL A 52 -0.82 3.97 -12.46
N ASP A 53 0.45 4.34 -12.43
CA ASP A 53 1.38 4.00 -11.35
C ASP A 53 1.06 4.74 -10.04
N ALA A 54 0.44 5.93 -10.10
CA ALA A 54 0.05 6.67 -8.89
C ALA A 54 -1.43 6.56 -8.51
N SER A 55 -2.21 5.78 -9.27
CA SER A 55 -3.63 5.53 -9.00
C SER A 55 -3.89 5.04 -7.57
N ILE A 56 -3.22 3.98 -7.11
CA ILE A 56 -3.36 3.42 -5.75
C ILE A 56 -2.86 4.39 -4.69
N PHE A 57 -1.76 5.12 -4.96
CA PHE A 57 -1.23 6.11 -4.03
C PHE A 57 -2.20 7.29 -3.88
N LYS A 58 -2.81 7.74 -4.97
CA LYS A 58 -3.86 8.76 -4.99
C LYS A 58 -5.06 8.31 -4.21
N ALA A 59 -5.54 7.07 -4.44
CA ALA A 59 -6.66 6.50 -3.71
C ALA A 59 -6.40 6.46 -2.20
N TRP A 60 -5.17 6.14 -1.77
CA TRP A 60 -4.80 6.21 -0.35
C TRP A 60 -4.89 7.63 0.20
N ALA A 61 -4.42 8.63 -0.55
CA ALA A 61 -4.47 10.02 -0.13
C ALA A 61 -5.92 10.53 -0.01
N VAL A 62 -6.79 10.15 -0.95
CA VAL A 62 -8.24 10.41 -0.89
C VAL A 62 -8.85 9.72 0.34
N PHE A 63 -8.54 8.45 0.54
CA PHE A 63 -9.07 7.65 1.65
C PHE A 63 -8.68 8.22 3.01
N LYS A 64 -7.45 8.73 3.15
CA LYS A 64 -6.98 9.42 4.37
C LYS A 64 -7.55 10.83 4.51
N GLY A 65 -8.35 11.32 3.57
CA GLY A 65 -8.88 12.68 3.53
C GLY A 65 -7.80 13.75 3.37
N LYS A 66 -6.61 13.36 2.89
CA LYS A 66 -5.45 14.25 2.67
C LYS A 66 -5.39 14.81 1.27
N PHE A 67 -6.29 14.38 0.39
CA PHE A 67 -6.44 14.88 -0.97
C PHE A 67 -7.94 14.95 -1.29
N LYS A 68 -8.36 16.05 -1.92
CA LYS A 68 -9.71 16.23 -2.46
C LYS A 68 -9.63 16.53 -3.96
N GLU A 69 -10.67 16.19 -4.71
CA GLU A 69 -10.75 16.52 -6.13
C GLU A 69 -10.74 18.05 -6.30
N GLY A 70 -9.63 18.57 -6.82
CA GLY A 70 -9.34 20.01 -6.90
C GLY A 70 -8.02 20.43 -6.25
N ASP A 71 -7.47 19.60 -5.34
CA ASP A 71 -6.13 19.81 -4.79
C ASP A 71 -5.05 19.48 -5.84
N LYS A 72 -3.85 20.06 -5.64
CA LYS A 72 -2.70 19.79 -6.50
C LYS A 72 -2.32 18.30 -6.40
N ALA A 73 -2.30 17.61 -7.54
CA ALA A 73 -1.88 16.22 -7.60
C ALA A 73 -0.37 16.10 -7.34
N GLU A 74 -0.02 15.45 -6.22
CA GLU A 74 1.38 15.25 -5.82
C GLU A 74 1.70 13.76 -5.68
N PRO A 75 1.97 13.05 -6.81
CA PRO A 75 2.23 11.62 -6.80
C PRO A 75 3.41 11.23 -5.91
N ALA A 76 4.43 12.08 -5.80
CA ALA A 76 5.57 11.88 -4.90
C ALA A 76 5.15 11.88 -3.41
N THR A 77 4.27 12.82 -3.02
CA THR A 77 3.73 12.93 -1.66
C THR A 77 2.87 11.71 -1.32
N TRP A 78 2.00 11.30 -2.24
CA TRP A 78 1.12 10.14 -2.06
C TRP A 78 1.91 8.84 -1.90
N LYS A 79 2.89 8.60 -2.78
CA LYS A 79 3.78 7.43 -2.72
C LYS A 79 4.54 7.39 -1.40
N THR A 80 5.10 8.52 -0.98
CA THR A 80 5.84 8.62 0.30
C THR A 80 4.94 8.29 1.49
N ARG A 81 3.69 8.77 1.48
CA ARG A 81 2.74 8.49 2.56
C ARG A 81 2.33 7.04 2.63
N LEU A 82 1.99 6.40 1.51
CA LEU A 82 1.64 4.98 1.53
C LEU A 82 2.85 4.14 1.98
N ARG A 83 4.05 4.45 1.46
CA ARG A 83 5.31 3.79 1.87
C ARG A 83 5.54 3.89 3.39
N CYS A 84 5.44 5.08 3.96
CA CYS A 84 5.61 5.26 5.41
C CYS A 84 4.52 4.53 6.20
N ALA A 85 3.28 4.50 5.70
CA ALA A 85 2.20 3.80 6.37
C ALA A 85 2.45 2.29 6.38
N LEU A 86 2.85 1.70 5.25
CA LEU A 86 3.23 0.28 5.16
C LEU A 86 4.43 -0.05 6.07
N ASN A 87 5.51 0.73 6.01
CA ASN A 87 6.72 0.47 6.82
C ASN A 87 6.51 0.68 8.32
N LYS A 88 5.58 1.55 8.72
CA LYS A 88 5.30 1.83 10.15
C LYS A 88 4.26 0.89 10.74
N SER A 89 3.47 0.24 9.89
CA SER A 89 2.36 -0.60 10.33
C SER A 89 2.86 -2.01 10.66
N PRO A 90 2.64 -2.52 11.88
CA PRO A 90 3.02 -3.89 12.24
C PRO A 90 2.23 -4.95 11.47
N ASP A 91 1.07 -4.57 10.93
CA ASP A 91 0.25 -5.43 10.06
C ASP A 91 0.92 -5.83 8.75
N PHE A 92 2.01 -5.18 8.34
CA PHE A 92 2.67 -5.45 7.08
C PHE A 92 4.16 -5.72 7.26
N GLU A 93 4.64 -6.74 6.56
CA GLU A 93 6.04 -7.10 6.49
C GLU A 93 6.49 -7.08 5.03
N GLU A 94 7.53 -6.30 4.72
CA GLU A 94 8.13 -6.30 3.39
C GLU A 94 8.91 -7.61 3.18
N VAL A 95 8.53 -8.38 2.16
CA VAL A 95 9.22 -9.61 1.78
C VAL A 95 10.20 -9.26 0.66
N THR A 96 11.35 -8.71 1.04
CA THR A 96 12.40 -8.31 0.10
C THR A 96 12.92 -9.47 -0.74
N ASP A 97 12.94 -10.68 -0.18
CA ASP A 97 13.30 -11.93 -0.88
C ASP A 97 12.46 -12.18 -2.14
N ARG A 98 11.17 -11.81 -2.09
CA ARG A 98 10.23 -11.96 -3.21
C ARG A 98 10.08 -10.69 -4.04
N SER A 99 10.59 -9.56 -3.56
CA SER A 99 10.50 -8.27 -4.23
C SER A 99 11.48 -8.20 -5.38
N GLN A 100 11.04 -7.73 -6.55
CA GLN A 100 11.86 -7.64 -7.76
C GLN A 100 11.90 -6.18 -8.21
N LEU A 101 13.03 -5.51 -8.00
CA LEU A 101 13.22 -4.10 -8.38
C LEU A 101 14.08 -3.92 -9.64
N ASP A 102 14.79 -4.96 -10.07
CA ASP A 102 15.72 -4.95 -11.22
C ASP A 102 15.10 -5.35 -12.57
N ILE A 103 13.80 -5.67 -12.58
CA ILE A 103 13.07 -6.03 -13.81
C ILE A 103 12.40 -4.82 -14.47
N SER A 104 11.90 -5.00 -15.70
CA SER A 104 11.21 -3.94 -16.46
C SER A 104 10.03 -3.32 -15.69
N GLU A 105 9.27 -4.16 -14.98
CA GLU A 105 8.13 -3.77 -14.15
C GLU A 105 8.42 -4.08 -12.68
N PRO A 106 9.15 -3.21 -11.97
CA PRO A 106 9.57 -3.49 -10.62
C PRO A 106 8.37 -3.56 -9.67
N TYR A 107 8.37 -4.51 -8.75
CA TYR A 107 7.33 -4.69 -7.74
C TYR A 107 7.92 -5.06 -6.38
N LYS A 108 7.16 -4.75 -5.34
CA LYS A 108 7.45 -5.11 -3.95
C LYS A 108 6.39 -6.05 -3.42
N VAL A 109 6.81 -7.11 -2.76
CA VAL A 109 5.91 -8.07 -2.12
C VAL A 109 5.81 -7.73 -0.64
N TYR A 110 4.58 -7.67 -0.14
CA TYR A 110 4.28 -7.43 1.26
C TYR A 110 3.41 -8.57 1.77
N ARG A 111 3.73 -9.05 2.97
CA ARG A 111 2.94 -10.01 3.72
C ARG A 111 2.12 -9.29 4.79
N ILE A 112 0.87 -9.67 4.93
CA ILE A 112 -0.01 -9.24 6.00
C ILE A 112 0.28 -10.11 7.22
N VAL A 113 0.76 -9.49 8.29
CA VAL A 113 1.08 -10.17 9.54
C VAL A 113 -0.20 -10.28 10.37
N PRO A 114 -0.64 -11.49 10.76
CA PRO A 114 -1.81 -11.66 11.61
C PRO A 114 -1.59 -11.04 12.99
N GLU A 115 -2.66 -10.54 13.62
CA GLU A 115 -2.59 -9.78 14.89
C GLU A 115 -1.89 -10.54 16.03
N GLU A 116 -1.92 -11.88 15.97
CA GLU A 116 -1.23 -12.78 16.89
C GLU A 116 0.30 -12.64 16.79
N GLU A 117 0.84 -12.54 15.58
CA GLU A 117 2.28 -12.38 15.31
C GLU A 117 2.74 -10.91 15.53
N GLN A 118 1.83 -9.94 15.41
CA GLN A 118 2.14 -8.51 15.60
C GLN A 118 2.61 -8.17 17.02
N LYS A 119 2.15 -8.91 18.04
CA LYS A 119 2.50 -8.69 19.45
C LYS A 119 3.99 -8.91 19.76
N CYS A 120 4.73 -9.65 18.92
CA CYS A 120 6.14 -9.96 19.17
C CYS A 120 7.14 -8.94 18.60
N LYS A 121 6.75 -8.09 17.64
CA LYS A 121 7.70 -7.14 17.00
C LYS A 121 7.78 -5.77 17.64
N TYR A 122 6.78 -5.39 18.43
CA TYR A 122 6.82 -4.19 19.26
C TYR A 122 6.47 -4.58 20.69
N PRO A 123 7.45 -5.06 21.49
CA PRO A 123 7.21 -5.24 22.92
C PRO A 123 6.70 -3.91 23.45
N LEU A 124 5.58 -3.98 24.19
CA LEU A 124 4.94 -2.87 24.87
C LEU A 124 5.99 -1.85 25.29
N ARG A 125 5.92 -0.63 24.73
CA ARG A 125 6.53 0.52 25.38
C ARG A 125 5.78 0.69 26.69
N VAL A 126 6.28 0.01 27.72
CA VAL A 126 5.90 0.22 29.11
C VAL A 126 6.24 1.69 29.38
N PHE A 127 5.21 2.46 29.70
CA PHE A 127 5.32 3.85 30.13
C PHE A 127 6.05 3.94 31.48
#